data_AF-A0A3M9Y6H5-F1
#
_entry.id   AF-A0A3M9Y6H5-F1
#
_cell.length_a   1.000
_cell.length_b   1.000
_cell.length_c   1.000
_cell.angle_alpha   90.00
_cell.angle_beta   90.00
_cell.angle_gamma   90.00
#
_symmetry.space_group_name_H-M   'P 1'
#
loop_
_entity.id
_entity.type
_entity.pdbx_description
1 polymer ?
#
loop_
_entity_poly.entity_id
_entity_poly.type
_entity_poly.pdbx_seq_one_letter_code
_entity_poly.pdbx_strand_id
1 'polypeptide(L)'
;MSRGRNNLLCVTFVCCATAPPHHAHQPVRPYKAGTTPIIKVAALGRLLAPFVRLTRSIVASPMTSTSPPDPVPSQLAMEQAEAAQTALPPARKTEKKQKKRKPDHGNALPDTIITPLEGPWPRPYVIEDGLRKVEPYYHTFNTYCKERWRGRTLIDVFSCEFRDRTPEYYRKCMDDGKIAANGKVVGADYVIRNGDLVSHTSHRHEPPVTAEPIAVIHEDNDYLIVNKPAGVPVHPAGRYNFNSVVEILKSERGAHFMPRPCHRLDRLTSGILCFGKTAQAATDLSRQIQARMVRKEYVARVIGHFPDGEVVCDQPLLQISPRLGLNRVRANGKFARTVFKRLAYYPPPLSDVDGGPEQRPKTPEEAADEEQRPWTAKKGYSIVRCLPLTGRTHQIRVHLQFLGYPIQNDPIYANQRVWGFDLGCNDDGTTHTDEDIMSRLEKMGKEEVADAVAYHEEMVDLYHKRRAEKLSGELCKTCDTPLYTDPGDQELSLFLHSLRYEDSGGEWSYCSPLPPWALPPSGMSGPTAVGGLGELVEAVKDDPIDLTS
;
A
#
# COMPACT_ATOMS: atom_id res chain seq x y z
N MET A 1 24.97 -3.85 -35.26
CA MET A 1 23.54 -4.12 -35.58
C MET A 1 23.28 -5.62 -35.50
N SER A 2 22.73 -6.11 -34.40
CA SER A 2 21.85 -7.29 -34.37
C SER A 2 21.24 -7.41 -32.98
N ARG A 3 19.93 -7.62 -32.97
CA ARG A 3 19.03 -7.66 -31.82
C ARG A 3 19.21 -8.98 -31.06
N GLY A 4 19.37 -8.92 -29.74
CA GLY A 4 19.35 -10.08 -28.84
C GLY A 4 18.35 -9.84 -27.72
N ARG A 5 17.28 -10.65 -27.70
CA ARG A 5 16.19 -10.65 -26.71
C ARG A 5 16.72 -11.13 -25.35
N ASN A 6 16.56 -10.34 -24.30
CA ASN A 6 16.66 -10.77 -22.91
C ASN A 6 15.33 -10.42 -22.20
N ASN A 7 14.48 -11.43 -22.03
CA ASN A 7 13.35 -11.38 -21.10
C ASN A 7 13.79 -12.10 -19.81
N LEU A 8 14.28 -11.34 -18.84
CA LEU A 8 14.40 -11.79 -17.45
C LEU A 8 13.92 -10.63 -16.57
N LEU A 9 12.93 -10.91 -15.72
CA LEU A 9 12.24 -9.92 -14.89
C LEU A 9 13.23 -9.12 -14.05
N CYS A 10 13.43 -7.86 -14.45
CA CYS A 10 14.09 -6.85 -13.64
C CYS A 10 13.02 -6.21 -12.75
N VAL A 11 13.15 -6.35 -11.44
CA VAL A 11 12.38 -5.56 -10.47
C VAL A 11 13.00 -4.16 -10.47
N THR A 12 12.47 -3.29 -11.32
CA THR A 12 12.90 -1.90 -11.45
C THR A 12 12.41 -1.10 -10.25
N PHE A 13 13.30 -0.76 -9.32
CA PHE A 13 13.07 0.36 -8.41
C PHE A 13 13.22 1.66 -9.20
N VAL A 14 12.12 2.29 -9.58
CA VAL A 14 12.12 3.66 -10.11
C VAL A 14 11.98 4.61 -8.92
N CYS A 15 13.07 5.29 -8.56
CA CYS A 15 13.02 6.49 -7.74
C CYS A 15 13.95 7.56 -8.34
N CYS A 16 13.40 8.76 -8.48
CA CYS A 16 13.95 9.92 -9.19
C CYS A 16 15.33 10.36 -8.69
N ALA A 17 16.16 10.80 -9.65
CA ALA A 17 17.45 11.44 -9.43
C ALA A 17 17.30 12.78 -8.69
N THR A 18 18.17 13.04 -7.71
CA THR A 18 18.42 14.36 -7.15
C THR A 18 19.79 14.85 -7.63
N ALA A 19 19.80 15.97 -8.35
CA ALA A 19 21.01 16.73 -8.67
C ALA A 19 21.35 17.69 -7.51
N PRO A 20 22.62 18.04 -7.28
CA PRO A 20 23.02 18.94 -6.19
C PRO A 20 22.71 20.41 -6.54
N PRO A 21 22.35 21.27 -5.58
CA PRO A 21 21.98 22.66 -5.87
C PRO A 21 23.24 23.54 -6.00
N HIS A 22 23.36 24.25 -7.13
CA HIS A 22 24.21 25.42 -7.26
C HIS A 22 23.47 26.65 -6.74
N HIS A 23 24.09 27.37 -5.81
CA HIS A 23 23.63 28.66 -5.30
C HIS A 23 23.63 29.73 -6.39
N ALA A 24 22.47 30.35 -6.63
CA ALA A 24 22.38 31.67 -7.23
C ALA A 24 21.17 32.42 -6.65
N HIS A 25 21.46 33.48 -5.89
CA HIS A 25 20.47 34.40 -5.33
C HIS A 25 19.85 35.26 -6.44
N GLN A 26 18.52 35.26 -6.54
CA GLN A 26 17.74 36.37 -7.13
C GLN A 26 16.45 36.61 -6.31
N PRO A 27 15.97 37.86 -6.20
CA PRO A 27 15.01 38.26 -5.17
C PRO A 27 13.56 37.91 -5.53
N VAL A 28 12.84 37.39 -4.54
CA VAL A 28 11.41 37.06 -4.57
C VAL A 28 10.58 38.34 -4.43
N ARG A 29 9.59 38.56 -5.31
CA ARG A 29 8.57 39.59 -5.16
C ARG A 29 7.52 39.17 -4.12
N PRO A 30 7.01 40.08 -3.27
CA PRO A 30 6.05 39.73 -2.24
C PRO A 30 4.66 39.50 -2.86
N TYR A 31 4.04 38.34 -2.58
CA TYR A 31 2.63 38.11 -2.87
C TYR A 31 1.82 38.32 -1.59
N LYS A 32 0.68 39.02 -1.74
CA LYS A 32 -0.18 39.48 -0.66
C LYS A 32 -0.89 38.33 0.03
N ALA A 33 -0.92 38.39 1.36
CA ALA A 33 -1.66 37.51 2.24
C ALA A 33 -3.18 37.79 2.15
N GLY A 34 -3.97 36.72 2.30
CA GLY A 34 -5.35 36.79 2.75
C GLY A 34 -6.37 36.16 1.80
N THR A 35 -6.70 34.89 2.01
CA THR A 35 -8.11 34.42 1.96
C THR A 35 -8.24 33.09 2.72
N THR A 36 -9.18 33.04 3.66
CA THR A 36 -9.72 31.85 4.33
C THR A 36 -10.29 30.84 3.31
N PRO A 37 -10.32 29.53 3.62
CA PRO A 37 -10.65 28.52 2.63
C PRO A 37 -12.14 28.56 2.24
N ILE A 38 -12.40 28.66 0.93
CA ILE A 38 -13.72 28.43 0.35
C ILE A 38 -13.91 26.92 0.27
N ILE A 39 -14.71 26.36 1.18
CA ILE A 39 -15.33 25.04 1.01
C ILE A 39 -16.27 25.16 -0.19
N LYS A 40 -15.90 24.61 -1.35
CA LYS A 40 -16.83 24.51 -2.49
C LYS A 40 -17.85 23.41 -2.20
N VAL A 41 -18.93 23.75 -1.50
CA VAL A 41 -20.15 22.92 -1.46
C VAL A 41 -20.94 23.22 -2.73
N ALA A 42 -21.02 22.27 -3.66
CA ALA A 42 -21.90 22.40 -4.81
C ALA A 42 -23.36 22.19 -4.36
N ALA A 43 -24.13 23.28 -4.27
CA ALA A 43 -25.57 23.23 -3.99
C ALA A 43 -26.37 23.49 -5.28
N LEU A 44 -27.21 22.56 -5.70
CA LEU A 44 -28.16 22.75 -6.81
C LEU A 44 -29.59 22.86 -6.27
N GLY A 45 -30.28 23.95 -6.57
CA GLY A 45 -31.66 24.18 -6.15
C GLY A 45 -32.54 24.82 -7.23
N ARG A 46 -33.74 24.22 -7.39
CA ARG A 46 -35.03 24.75 -7.94
C ARG A 46 -35.15 24.91 -9.47
N LEU A 47 -36.29 24.74 -10.16
CA LEU A 47 -37.70 24.34 -9.93
C LEU A 47 -38.41 24.23 -11.32
N LEU A 48 -39.36 23.30 -11.50
CA LEU A 48 -40.60 23.32 -12.34
C LEU A 48 -40.49 23.51 -13.89
N ALA A 49 -41.26 22.90 -14.80
CA ALA A 49 -42.34 21.89 -14.86
C ALA A 49 -42.54 21.52 -16.38
N PRO A 50 -43.67 20.96 -16.86
CA PRO A 50 -43.77 19.61 -17.41
C PRO A 50 -43.90 19.53 -18.95
N PHE A 51 -43.58 18.37 -19.55
CA PHE A 51 -44.15 18.00 -20.84
C PHE A 51 -44.58 16.53 -20.87
N VAL A 52 -45.87 16.36 -21.13
CA VAL A 52 -46.57 15.11 -21.37
C VAL A 52 -46.25 14.61 -22.78
N ARG A 53 -45.92 13.33 -22.93
CA ARG A 53 -46.41 12.53 -24.07
C ARG A 53 -46.43 11.03 -23.75
N LEU A 54 -47.65 10.51 -23.69
CA LEU A 54 -48.00 9.10 -23.89
C LEU A 54 -47.42 8.58 -25.20
N THR A 55 -46.93 7.34 -25.21
CA THR A 55 -47.53 6.23 -26.01
C THR A 55 -46.92 4.87 -25.64
N ARG A 56 -47.80 3.94 -25.25
CA ARG A 56 -47.86 2.47 -25.49
C ARG A 56 -46.53 1.70 -25.67
N SER A 57 -46.17 0.81 -24.75
CA SER A 57 -46.64 -0.60 -24.61
C SER A 57 -46.10 -1.52 -25.70
N ILE A 58 -45.29 -2.52 -25.31
CA ILE A 58 -45.46 -3.94 -25.66
C ILE A 58 -44.64 -4.78 -24.66
N VAL A 59 -45.33 -5.78 -24.12
CA VAL A 59 -44.88 -6.86 -23.23
C VAL A 59 -44.40 -8.02 -24.10
N ALA A 60 -43.28 -8.66 -23.73
CA ALA A 60 -43.09 -10.12 -23.85
C ALA A 60 -41.75 -10.57 -23.23
N SER A 61 -41.84 -11.28 -22.11
CA SER A 61 -40.88 -12.31 -21.66
C SER A 61 -41.40 -13.68 -22.15
N PRO A 62 -40.82 -14.81 -21.73
CA PRO A 62 -39.45 -15.34 -21.87
C PRO A 62 -39.49 -16.72 -22.61
N MET A 63 -38.38 -17.46 -22.70
CA MET A 63 -38.24 -18.95 -22.65
C MET A 63 -36.73 -19.28 -22.84
N THR A 64 -35.98 -19.80 -21.84
CA THR A 64 -35.68 -21.24 -21.56
C THR A 64 -35.40 -22.08 -22.81
N SER A 65 -34.45 -23.00 -22.94
CA SER A 65 -33.35 -23.57 -22.16
C SER A 65 -32.73 -24.68 -23.06
N THR A 66 -31.67 -25.34 -22.59
CA THR A 66 -31.13 -26.67 -22.99
C THR A 66 -30.20 -26.83 -24.21
N SER A 67 -29.04 -27.38 -23.89
CA SER A 67 -27.93 -27.95 -24.68
C SER A 67 -28.12 -29.47 -24.92
N PRO A 68 -27.09 -30.23 -25.37
CA PRO A 68 -26.53 -30.47 -26.72
C PRO A 68 -26.78 -31.96 -27.13
N PRO A 69 -26.08 -32.66 -28.09
CA PRO A 69 -24.62 -32.92 -28.14
C PRO A 69 -23.96 -33.04 -29.55
N ASP A 70 -22.62 -33.08 -29.55
CA ASP A 70 -21.66 -33.54 -30.58
C ASP A 70 -21.81 -35.06 -30.93
N PRO A 71 -21.29 -35.64 -32.05
CA PRO A 71 -19.86 -35.60 -32.45
C PRO A 71 -19.42 -35.71 -33.94
N VAL A 72 -18.21 -35.16 -34.20
CA VAL A 72 -17.00 -35.52 -35.03
C VAL A 72 -16.97 -36.92 -35.74
N PRO A 73 -16.11 -37.27 -36.76
CA PRO A 73 -15.14 -36.58 -37.69
C PRO A 73 -15.23 -36.98 -39.20
N SER A 74 -14.44 -36.36 -40.10
CA SER A 74 -13.48 -37.07 -40.99
C SER A 74 -12.70 -36.13 -41.95
N GLN A 75 -11.51 -36.59 -42.36
CA GLN A 75 -10.45 -35.89 -43.11
C GLN A 75 -10.49 -36.18 -44.62
N LEU A 76 -9.70 -35.40 -45.39
CA LEU A 76 -9.10 -35.68 -46.73
C LEU A 76 -10.05 -35.48 -47.94
N ALA A 77 -9.67 -34.92 -49.10
CA ALA A 77 -8.43 -34.38 -49.64
C ALA A 77 -8.72 -33.72 -51.03
N MET A 78 -7.86 -32.77 -51.46
CA MET A 78 -7.41 -32.48 -52.85
C MET A 78 -8.49 -32.06 -53.90
N GLU A 79 -8.29 -31.22 -54.92
CA GLU A 79 -7.15 -30.56 -55.60
C GLU A 79 -7.76 -29.60 -56.66
N GLN A 80 -7.01 -28.58 -57.12
CA GLN A 80 -6.93 -27.97 -58.49
C GLN A 80 -6.42 -26.51 -58.37
N ALA A 81 -5.14 -26.24 -58.65
CA ALA A 81 -4.50 -25.93 -59.95
C ALA A 81 -4.32 -24.39 -60.13
N GLU A 82 -3.15 -23.82 -59.82
CA GLU A 82 -1.98 -23.55 -60.68
C GLU A 82 -2.19 -22.52 -61.82
N ALA A 83 -1.46 -21.38 -61.76
CA ALA A 83 -0.41 -20.99 -62.72
C ALA A 83 -0.07 -19.48 -62.69
N ALA A 84 1.19 -19.14 -62.41
CA ALA A 84 2.07 -18.24 -63.20
C ALA A 84 3.35 -17.86 -62.42
N GLN A 85 4.52 -18.27 -62.94
CA GLN A 85 5.87 -17.98 -62.46
C GLN A 85 6.66 -17.20 -63.52
N THR A 86 7.60 -16.37 -63.07
CA THR A 86 8.90 -16.03 -63.71
C THR A 86 9.85 -15.57 -62.58
N ALA A 87 10.81 -16.34 -62.06
CA ALA A 87 12.11 -16.82 -62.57
C ALA A 87 13.30 -15.86 -62.32
N LEU A 88 14.31 -16.31 -61.54
CA LEU A 88 15.74 -15.90 -61.48
C LEU A 88 16.57 -17.01 -60.73
N PRO A 89 17.91 -17.13 -60.94
CA PRO A 89 18.65 -18.41 -61.14
C PRO A 89 19.47 -18.93 -59.91
N PRO A 90 20.20 -20.07 -60.02
CA PRO A 90 20.36 -21.05 -58.93
C PRO A 90 21.64 -20.94 -58.08
N ALA A 91 21.55 -21.45 -56.85
CA ALA A 91 22.66 -21.62 -55.91
C ALA A 91 23.42 -22.94 -56.11
N ARG A 92 24.76 -22.86 -56.16
CA ARG A 92 25.69 -23.99 -56.28
C ARG A 92 26.08 -24.50 -54.89
N LYS A 93 25.92 -25.81 -54.65
CA LYS A 93 26.30 -26.51 -53.41
C LYS A 93 27.83 -26.58 -53.26
N THR A 94 28.33 -26.25 -52.07
CA THR A 94 29.64 -26.73 -51.58
C THR A 94 29.50 -27.13 -50.12
N GLU A 95 29.76 -28.41 -49.85
CA GLU A 95 29.84 -29.02 -48.53
C GLU A 95 30.95 -28.35 -47.69
N LYS A 96 30.64 -28.01 -46.43
CA LYS A 96 31.66 -27.69 -45.42
C LYS A 96 31.38 -28.43 -44.12
N LYS A 97 32.36 -29.28 -43.78
CA LYS A 97 32.59 -30.08 -42.58
C LYS A 97 31.97 -29.52 -41.30
N GLN A 98 31.26 -30.39 -40.56
CA GLN A 98 30.89 -30.21 -39.17
C GLN A 98 32.13 -29.89 -38.31
N LYS A 99 32.22 -28.67 -37.80
CA LYS A 99 33.05 -28.36 -36.63
C LYS A 99 32.22 -28.67 -35.39
N LYS A 100 32.60 -29.71 -34.64
CA LYS A 100 32.14 -29.95 -33.27
C LYS A 100 32.35 -28.65 -32.46
N ARG A 101 31.26 -28.00 -32.06
CA ARG A 101 31.30 -26.91 -31.09
C ARG A 101 31.72 -27.50 -29.74
N LYS A 102 32.77 -26.94 -29.13
CA LYS A 102 33.12 -27.21 -27.74
C LYS A 102 31.96 -26.75 -26.84
N PRO A 103 31.71 -27.42 -25.70
CA PRO A 103 30.72 -26.96 -24.73
C PRO A 103 31.12 -25.57 -24.24
N ASP A 104 30.15 -24.67 -24.19
CA ASP A 104 30.28 -23.33 -23.63
C ASP A 104 30.35 -23.48 -22.09
N HIS A 105 31.56 -23.51 -21.54
CA HIS A 105 31.76 -23.40 -20.10
C HIS A 105 31.83 -21.92 -19.73
N GLY A 106 30.86 -21.47 -18.93
CA GLY A 106 31.11 -20.44 -17.93
C GLY A 106 30.41 -19.11 -18.15
N ASN A 107 29.11 -19.08 -17.85
CA ASN A 107 28.61 -18.02 -16.98
C ASN A 107 27.91 -18.69 -15.81
N ALA A 108 28.71 -19.36 -14.96
CA ALA A 108 28.22 -19.80 -13.67
C ALA A 108 27.75 -18.54 -12.92
N LEU A 109 26.54 -18.58 -12.35
CA LEU A 109 26.13 -17.58 -11.37
C LEU A 109 27.24 -17.52 -10.31
N PRO A 110 27.65 -16.31 -9.85
CA PRO A 110 28.67 -16.21 -8.81
C PRO A 110 28.27 -17.08 -7.63
N ASP A 111 29.26 -17.72 -6.97
CA ASP A 111 28.99 -18.51 -5.78
C ASP A 111 28.20 -17.64 -4.80
N THR A 112 26.96 -18.05 -4.50
CA THR A 112 26.08 -17.30 -3.61
C THR A 112 26.05 -18.03 -2.29
N ILE A 113 26.30 -17.32 -1.19
CA ILE A 113 25.92 -17.87 0.11
C ILE A 113 24.39 -17.93 0.09
N ILE A 114 23.85 -19.14 0.19
CA ILE A 114 22.44 -19.39 0.39
C ILE A 114 22.38 -20.15 1.71
N THR A 115 21.69 -19.63 2.71
CA THR A 115 21.26 -20.46 3.83
C THR A 115 20.48 -21.60 3.21
N PRO A 116 20.90 -22.88 3.38
CA PRO A 116 20.13 -24.01 2.89
C PRO A 116 18.67 -23.81 3.31
N LEU A 117 17.72 -24.07 2.41
CA LEU A 117 16.29 -24.10 2.74
C LEU A 117 15.98 -25.32 3.62
N GLU A 118 16.81 -25.61 4.61
CA GLU A 118 16.65 -26.68 5.58
C GLU A 118 15.58 -26.25 6.58
N GLY A 119 14.38 -26.74 6.34
CA GLY A 119 13.23 -26.58 7.22
C GLY A 119 12.01 -27.22 6.54
N PRO A 120 11.04 -27.74 7.32
CA PRO A 120 9.86 -28.37 6.76
C PRO A 120 9.09 -27.40 5.84
N TRP A 121 8.60 -27.94 4.73
CA TRP A 121 7.60 -27.30 3.88
C TRP A 121 6.27 -28.05 4.06
N PRO A 122 5.12 -27.36 4.25
CA PRO A 122 4.96 -25.91 4.39
C PRO A 122 5.68 -25.38 5.63
N ARG A 123 5.98 -24.08 5.63
CA ARG A 123 6.66 -23.43 6.76
C ARG A 123 5.79 -23.52 8.01
N PRO A 124 6.36 -23.78 9.21
CA PRO A 124 5.59 -24.00 10.42
C PRO A 124 5.08 -22.65 10.95
N TYR A 125 3.97 -22.17 10.41
CA TYR A 125 3.21 -21.09 11.06
C TYR A 125 2.65 -21.61 12.37
N VAL A 126 2.90 -20.89 13.46
CA VAL A 126 2.28 -21.14 14.76
C VAL A 126 1.15 -20.11 14.92
N ILE A 127 -0.07 -20.59 15.13
CA ILE A 127 -1.22 -19.72 15.40
C ILE A 127 -1.48 -19.74 16.91
N GLU A 128 -1.36 -18.58 17.54
CA GLU A 128 -1.54 -18.41 18.99
C GLU A 128 -2.21 -17.06 19.24
N ASP A 129 -3.25 -17.02 20.07
CA ASP A 129 -3.99 -15.80 20.43
C ASP A 129 -4.44 -14.93 19.24
N GLY A 130 -4.83 -15.56 18.13
CA GLY A 130 -5.25 -14.86 16.91
C GLY A 130 -4.10 -14.27 16.09
N LEU A 131 -2.85 -14.54 16.47
CA LEU A 131 -1.64 -14.13 15.76
C LEU A 131 -1.00 -15.29 15.00
N ARG A 132 -0.51 -14.99 13.81
CA ARG A 132 0.35 -15.85 13.00
C ARG A 132 1.81 -15.51 13.29
N LYS A 133 2.50 -16.49 13.88
CA LYS A 133 3.91 -16.42 14.26
C LYS A 133 4.73 -17.37 13.39
N VAL A 134 6.01 -17.05 13.26
CA VAL A 134 6.99 -17.87 12.57
C VAL A 134 8.18 -18.04 13.50
N GLU A 135 8.61 -19.28 13.71
CA GLU A 135 9.80 -19.56 14.51
C GLU A 135 11.02 -18.85 13.90
N PRO A 136 11.92 -18.28 14.73
CA PRO A 136 13.13 -17.64 14.23
C PRO A 136 13.97 -18.58 13.35
N TYR A 137 14.52 -18.03 12.26
CA TYR A 137 15.24 -18.82 11.25
C TYR A 137 16.38 -18.03 10.64
N TYR A 138 17.38 -18.73 10.11
CA TYR A 138 18.44 -18.09 9.33
C TYR A 138 17.98 -17.80 7.90
N HIS A 139 18.27 -16.60 7.42
CA HIS A 139 17.95 -16.18 6.05
C HIS A 139 19.13 -15.44 5.44
N THR A 140 19.48 -15.78 4.20
CA THR A 140 20.49 -15.04 3.44
C THR A 140 19.83 -14.07 2.46
N PHE A 141 20.11 -12.79 2.66
CA PHE A 141 19.79 -11.75 1.68
C PHE A 141 20.89 -11.70 0.64
N ASN A 142 20.49 -11.70 -0.63
CA ASN A 142 21.39 -11.56 -1.77
C ASN A 142 21.00 -10.33 -2.56
N THR A 143 21.94 -9.42 -2.79
CA THR A 143 21.69 -8.18 -3.54
C THR A 143 22.92 -7.78 -4.34
N TYR A 144 22.71 -7.46 -5.62
CA TYR A 144 23.77 -6.93 -6.46
C TYR A 144 24.11 -5.49 -6.04
N CYS A 145 25.38 -5.12 -6.23
CA CYS A 145 25.89 -3.79 -5.97
C CYS A 145 25.03 -2.75 -6.69
N LYS A 146 24.45 -1.84 -5.90
CA LYS A 146 23.73 -0.68 -6.42
C LYS A 146 24.70 0.42 -6.82
N GLU A 147 24.30 1.28 -7.74
CA GLU A 147 25.15 2.37 -8.24
C GLU A 147 25.72 3.24 -7.12
N ARG A 148 24.88 3.65 -6.18
CA ARG A 148 25.26 4.47 -5.01
C ARG A 148 26.18 3.76 -3.98
N TRP A 149 26.44 2.46 -4.15
CA TRP A 149 27.35 1.70 -3.28
C TRP A 149 28.75 1.56 -3.87
N ARG A 150 28.89 1.79 -5.19
CA ARG A 150 30.16 1.62 -5.89
C ARG A 150 31.23 2.53 -5.29
N GLY A 151 32.41 1.96 -5.02
CA GLY A 151 33.55 2.70 -4.47
C GLY A 151 33.46 3.01 -2.97
N ARG A 152 32.38 2.59 -2.29
CA ARG A 152 32.24 2.71 -0.84
C ARG A 152 32.69 1.43 -0.15
N THR A 153 33.11 1.54 1.10
CA THR A 153 33.42 0.36 1.90
C THR A 153 32.13 -0.39 2.26
N LEU A 154 32.26 -1.69 2.49
CA LEU A 154 31.15 -2.55 2.84
C LEU A 154 30.54 -2.11 4.18
N ILE A 155 31.35 -1.77 5.17
CA ILE A 155 30.87 -1.30 6.46
C ILE A 155 30.12 0.03 6.36
N ASP A 156 30.54 0.96 5.50
CA ASP A 156 29.82 2.21 5.29
C ASP A 156 28.45 1.96 4.64
N VAL A 157 28.38 1.03 3.69
CA VAL A 157 27.12 0.68 3.03
C VAL A 157 26.16 0.02 4.03
N PHE A 158 26.62 -0.94 4.83
CA PHE A 158 25.80 -1.57 5.86
C PHE A 158 25.33 -0.55 6.91
N SER A 159 26.23 0.29 7.43
CA SER A 159 25.90 1.27 8.46
C SER A 159 24.98 2.39 7.97
N CYS A 160 25.08 2.80 6.70
CA CYS A 160 24.26 3.89 6.16
C CYS A 160 22.95 3.44 5.51
N GLU A 161 22.87 2.23 4.95
CA GLU A 161 21.70 1.76 4.19
C GLU A 161 20.86 0.76 4.98
N PHE A 162 21.49 -0.06 5.81
CA PHE A 162 20.87 -1.10 6.61
C PHE A 162 20.95 -0.71 8.09
N ARG A 163 20.19 0.31 8.48
CA ARG A 163 20.29 0.94 9.81
C ARG A 163 19.56 0.19 10.92
N ASP A 164 19.28 -1.09 10.70
CA ASP A 164 18.51 -1.93 11.61
C ASP A 164 19.37 -2.39 12.80
N ARG A 165 20.70 -2.42 12.61
CA ARG A 165 21.70 -2.87 13.59
C ARG A 165 22.85 -1.88 13.70
N THR A 166 23.64 -2.02 14.75
CA THR A 166 24.80 -1.17 14.99
C THR A 166 25.94 -1.49 14.01
N PRO A 167 26.84 -0.54 13.72
CA PRO A 167 28.05 -0.80 12.93
C PRO A 167 28.89 -1.96 13.51
N GLU A 168 28.95 -2.07 14.84
CA GLU A 168 29.68 -3.12 15.55
C GLU A 168 29.12 -4.51 15.24
N TYR A 169 27.79 -4.64 15.18
CA TYR A 169 27.13 -5.88 14.75
C TYR A 169 27.55 -6.26 13.33
N TYR A 170 27.59 -5.30 12.41
CA TYR A 170 27.95 -5.57 11.02
C TYR A 170 29.43 -5.94 10.86
N ARG A 171 30.35 -5.29 11.60
CA ARG A 171 31.76 -5.69 11.63
C ARG A 171 31.90 -7.14 12.10
N LYS A 172 31.25 -7.50 13.21
CA LYS A 172 31.25 -8.89 13.71
C LYS A 172 30.68 -9.87 12.69
N CYS A 173 29.63 -9.50 11.95
CA CYS A 173 29.08 -10.36 10.90
C CYS A 173 30.03 -10.55 9.71
N MET A 174 30.86 -9.56 9.39
CA MET A 174 31.90 -9.67 8.37
C MET A 174 33.04 -10.59 8.86
N ASP A 175 33.45 -10.44 10.12
CA ASP A 175 34.48 -11.28 10.74
C ASP A 175 34.02 -12.74 10.89
N ASP A 176 32.76 -12.96 11.28
CA ASP A 176 32.12 -14.28 11.39
C ASP A 176 31.83 -14.93 10.02
N GLY A 177 32.06 -14.22 8.89
CA GLY A 177 31.74 -14.71 7.54
C GLY A 177 30.25 -14.78 7.20
N LYS A 178 29.38 -14.14 8.00
CA LYS A 178 27.94 -14.01 7.73
C LYS A 178 27.64 -12.99 6.63
N ILE A 179 28.58 -12.08 6.37
CA ILE A 179 28.54 -11.18 5.22
C ILE A 179 29.65 -11.57 4.24
N ALA A 180 29.29 -11.67 2.97
CA ALA A 180 30.20 -12.06 1.89
C ALA A 180 29.96 -11.24 0.63
N ALA A 181 30.99 -11.15 -0.21
CA ALA A 181 30.89 -10.59 -1.55
C ALA A 181 31.31 -11.66 -2.56
N ASN A 182 30.44 -11.94 -3.55
CA ASN A 182 30.65 -12.97 -4.57
C ASN A 182 31.02 -14.34 -3.97
N GLY A 183 30.33 -14.72 -2.88
CA GLY A 183 30.53 -15.99 -2.19
C GLY A 183 31.76 -16.08 -1.30
N LYS A 184 32.57 -15.01 -1.23
CA LYS A 184 33.79 -14.97 -0.43
C LYS A 184 33.60 -14.09 0.79
N VAL A 185 34.06 -14.56 1.94
CA VAL A 185 34.12 -13.75 3.17
C VAL A 185 35.04 -12.56 2.93
N VAL A 186 34.57 -11.37 3.26
CA VAL A 186 35.27 -10.10 3.06
C VAL A 186 35.19 -9.26 4.34
N GLY A 187 36.25 -8.50 4.61
CA GLY A 187 36.32 -7.62 5.78
C GLY A 187 35.58 -6.29 5.60
N ALA A 188 35.52 -5.51 6.68
CA ALA A 188 34.83 -4.21 6.75
C ALA A 188 35.25 -3.21 5.67
N ASP A 189 36.55 -3.13 5.39
CA ASP A 189 37.13 -2.16 4.45
C ASP A 189 37.03 -2.59 2.98
N TYR A 190 36.35 -3.69 2.68
CA TYR A 190 36.14 -4.14 1.32
C TYR A 190 35.39 -3.09 0.51
N VAL A 191 35.99 -2.63 -0.59
CA VAL A 191 35.40 -1.62 -1.47
C VAL A 191 34.49 -2.29 -2.50
N ILE A 192 33.19 -1.99 -2.44
CA ILE A 192 32.18 -2.60 -3.31
C ILE A 192 32.34 -2.12 -4.76
N ARG A 193 32.32 -3.05 -5.70
CA ARG A 193 32.47 -2.84 -7.14
C ARG A 193 31.18 -3.15 -7.89
N ASN A 194 31.04 -2.55 -9.07
CA ASN A 194 29.93 -2.85 -9.95
C ASN A 194 29.90 -4.34 -10.32
N GLY A 195 28.74 -4.97 -10.18
CA GLY A 195 28.56 -6.40 -10.43
C GLY A 195 28.78 -7.30 -9.21
N ASP A 196 29.31 -6.77 -8.09
CA ASP A 196 29.43 -7.57 -6.87
C ASP A 196 28.05 -8.03 -6.38
N LEU A 197 27.96 -9.29 -6.00
CA LEU A 197 26.83 -9.83 -5.27
C LEU A 197 27.14 -9.85 -3.78
N VAL A 198 26.45 -9.02 -3.01
CA VAL A 198 26.59 -8.97 -1.55
C VAL A 198 25.57 -9.93 -0.93
N SER A 199 26.07 -10.84 -0.09
CA SER A 199 25.29 -11.79 0.69
C SER A 199 25.35 -11.42 2.17
N HIS A 200 24.22 -11.46 2.87
CA HIS A 200 24.15 -11.28 4.32
C HIS A 200 23.21 -12.31 4.94
N THR A 201 23.76 -13.22 5.73
CA THR A 201 23.00 -14.22 6.50
C THR A 201 22.66 -13.67 7.87
N SER A 202 21.37 -13.56 8.18
CA SER A 202 20.88 -13.03 9.45
C SER A 202 19.86 -13.97 10.09
N HIS A 203 19.91 -14.08 11.41
CA HIS A 203 18.89 -14.77 12.21
C HIS A 203 17.66 -13.86 12.32
N ARG A 204 16.58 -14.21 11.61
CA ARG A 204 15.37 -13.40 11.49
C ARG A 204 14.40 -13.67 12.61
N HIS A 205 13.83 -12.58 13.10
CA HIS A 205 12.67 -12.55 13.98
C HIS A 205 11.61 -11.73 13.26
N GLU A 206 10.60 -12.40 12.70
CA GLU A 206 9.48 -11.73 12.06
C GLU A 206 8.46 -11.30 13.11
N PRO A 207 7.99 -10.05 13.10
CA PRO A 207 6.90 -9.65 13.97
C PRO A 207 5.65 -10.50 13.65
N PRO A 208 4.86 -10.87 14.67
CA PRO A 208 3.56 -11.50 14.46
C PRO A 208 2.64 -10.65 13.59
N VAL A 209 1.77 -11.31 12.83
CA VAL A 209 0.69 -10.66 12.06
C VAL A 209 -0.64 -11.31 12.42
N THR A 210 -1.77 -10.74 11.99
CA THR A 210 -3.07 -11.40 12.20
C THR A 210 -3.12 -12.82 11.60
N ALA A 211 -3.79 -13.72 12.30
CA ALA A 211 -4.10 -15.07 11.81
C ALA A 211 -5.35 -15.13 10.91
N GLU A 212 -6.04 -14.00 10.69
CA GLU A 212 -7.20 -13.93 9.81
C GLU A 212 -6.91 -14.56 8.43
N PRO A 213 -7.84 -15.37 7.90
CA PRO A 213 -7.67 -16.01 6.60
C PRO A 213 -7.71 -14.98 5.46
N ILE A 214 -6.93 -15.24 4.41
CA ILE A 214 -6.95 -14.43 3.19
C ILE A 214 -8.14 -14.91 2.34
N ALA A 215 -9.29 -14.24 2.47
CA ALA A 215 -10.49 -14.64 1.75
C ALA A 215 -10.36 -14.37 0.25
N VAL A 216 -10.76 -15.34 -0.58
CA VAL A 216 -10.81 -15.19 -2.04
C VAL A 216 -12.12 -14.51 -2.43
N ILE A 217 -12.04 -13.39 -3.14
CA ILE A 217 -13.19 -12.66 -3.70
C ILE A 217 -13.53 -13.21 -5.08
N HIS A 218 -12.51 -13.42 -5.91
CA HIS A 218 -12.64 -13.91 -7.28
C HIS A 218 -11.39 -14.68 -7.69
N GLU A 219 -11.57 -15.76 -8.45
CA GLU A 219 -10.45 -16.49 -9.03
C GLU A 219 -10.84 -17.06 -10.40
N ASP A 220 -10.01 -16.77 -11.41
CA ASP A 220 -10.13 -17.33 -12.75
C ASP A 220 -8.76 -17.88 -13.23
N ASN A 221 -8.57 -18.03 -14.54
CA ASN A 221 -7.32 -18.54 -15.12
C ASN A 221 -6.16 -17.55 -14.97
N ASP A 222 -6.44 -16.25 -15.01
CA ASP A 222 -5.46 -15.18 -15.09
C ASP A 222 -5.27 -14.45 -13.75
N TYR A 223 -6.36 -14.28 -13.00
CA TYR A 223 -6.41 -13.44 -11.81
C TYR A 223 -6.87 -14.18 -10.56
N LEU A 224 -6.29 -13.79 -9.43
CA LEU A 224 -6.73 -14.11 -8.08
C LEU A 224 -6.94 -12.79 -7.34
N ILE A 225 -8.17 -12.53 -6.93
CA ILE A 225 -8.56 -11.33 -6.18
C ILE A 225 -8.88 -11.76 -4.76
N VAL A 226 -8.21 -11.16 -3.78
CA VAL A 226 -8.39 -11.49 -2.37
C VAL A 226 -8.81 -10.29 -1.55
N ASN A 227 -9.51 -10.55 -0.44
CA ASN A 227 -9.69 -9.60 0.63
C ASN A 227 -8.52 -9.75 1.61
N LYS A 228 -7.55 -8.86 1.51
CA LYS A 228 -6.38 -8.84 2.36
C LYS A 228 -6.80 -8.42 3.79
N PRO A 229 -6.48 -9.20 4.84
CA PRO A 229 -6.70 -8.77 6.22
C PRO A 229 -5.73 -7.63 6.60
N ALA A 230 -6.13 -6.81 7.57
CA ALA A 230 -5.26 -5.77 8.09
C ALA A 230 -4.06 -6.37 8.84
N GLY A 231 -2.92 -5.67 8.89
CA GLY A 231 -1.77 -6.10 9.71
C GLY A 231 -0.75 -6.98 8.99
N VAL A 232 -1.11 -7.56 7.83
CA VAL A 232 -0.21 -8.39 6.99
C VAL A 232 0.39 -7.56 5.85
N PRO A 233 1.71 -7.57 5.59
CA PRO A 233 2.30 -6.94 4.40
C PRO A 233 2.03 -7.78 3.13
N VAL A 234 1.94 -7.11 1.97
CA VAL A 234 1.63 -7.78 0.70
C VAL A 234 2.72 -8.77 0.26
N HIS A 235 3.99 -8.35 0.31
CA HIS A 235 5.14 -9.12 -0.13
C HIS A 235 6.27 -9.03 0.90
N PRO A 236 7.26 -9.94 0.88
CA PRO A 236 8.44 -9.87 1.74
C PRO A 236 9.09 -8.49 1.68
N ALA A 237 9.13 -7.79 2.82
CA ALA A 237 9.66 -6.44 2.94
C ALA A 237 10.01 -6.11 4.38
N GLY A 238 11.13 -5.43 4.59
CA GLY A 238 11.58 -5.00 5.92
C GLY A 238 11.70 -6.18 6.90
N ARG A 239 11.00 -6.08 8.03
CA ARG A 239 10.98 -7.11 9.10
C ARG A 239 10.20 -8.39 8.73
N TYR A 240 9.49 -8.41 7.60
CA TYR A 240 8.59 -9.50 7.22
C TYR A 240 9.08 -10.24 5.96
N ASN A 241 8.89 -11.55 5.95
CA ASN A 241 9.14 -12.43 4.82
C ASN A 241 8.02 -13.48 4.74
N PHE A 242 8.01 -14.50 5.60
CA PHE A 242 6.96 -15.52 5.63
C PHE A 242 5.63 -14.96 6.13
N ASN A 243 5.64 -13.96 7.02
CA ASN A 243 4.47 -13.19 7.40
C ASN A 243 4.15 -12.13 6.33
N SER A 244 3.92 -12.57 5.10
CA SER A 244 3.42 -11.74 4.00
C SER A 244 2.36 -12.48 3.20
N VAL A 245 1.42 -11.75 2.57
CA VAL A 245 0.31 -12.34 1.81
C VAL A 245 0.83 -13.31 0.73
N VAL A 246 1.91 -12.94 0.02
CA VAL A 246 2.53 -13.79 -1.00
C VAL A 246 3.01 -15.13 -0.42
N GLU A 247 3.73 -15.12 0.71
CA GLU A 247 4.27 -16.34 1.31
C GLU A 247 3.20 -17.19 2.02
N ILE A 248 2.20 -16.55 2.63
CA ILE A 248 1.05 -17.25 3.21
C ILE A 248 0.29 -17.98 2.11
N LEU A 249 -0.05 -17.31 1.00
CA LEU A 249 -0.73 -17.94 -0.14
C LEU A 249 0.09 -19.07 -0.77
N LYS A 250 1.42 -18.91 -0.88
CA LYS A 250 2.32 -19.99 -1.34
C LYS A 250 2.29 -21.19 -0.40
N SER A 251 2.31 -20.96 0.91
CA SER A 251 2.26 -22.02 1.90
C SER A 251 0.92 -22.77 1.86
N GLU A 252 -0.19 -22.05 1.64
CA GLU A 252 -1.54 -22.63 1.59
C GLU A 252 -1.81 -23.38 0.27
N ARG A 253 -1.28 -22.89 -0.86
CA ARG A 253 -1.56 -23.42 -2.20
C ARG A 253 -0.43 -24.25 -2.82
N GLY A 254 0.68 -24.40 -2.11
CA GLY A 254 1.84 -25.20 -2.50
C GLY A 254 2.95 -24.41 -3.19
N ALA A 255 4.17 -24.97 -3.19
CA ALA A 255 5.41 -24.30 -3.58
C ALA A 255 5.44 -23.80 -5.04
N HIS A 256 4.65 -24.40 -5.93
CA HIS A 256 4.56 -23.99 -7.33
C HIS A 256 3.61 -22.82 -7.58
N PHE A 257 2.73 -22.52 -6.62
CA PHE A 257 1.83 -21.38 -6.73
C PHE A 257 2.64 -20.09 -6.55
N MET A 258 2.73 -19.28 -7.60
CA MET A 258 3.49 -18.03 -7.58
C MET A 258 2.54 -16.84 -7.75
N PRO A 259 1.91 -16.36 -6.67
CA PRO A 259 1.03 -15.19 -6.73
C PRO A 259 1.89 -13.95 -7.03
N ARG A 260 1.53 -13.21 -8.09
CA ARG A 260 2.24 -11.99 -8.48
C ARG A 260 1.35 -10.77 -8.20
N PRO A 261 1.62 -9.98 -7.15
CA PRO A 261 0.78 -8.85 -6.80
C PRO A 261 0.79 -7.78 -7.90
N CYS A 262 -0.38 -7.34 -8.35
CA CYS A 262 -0.53 -6.32 -9.40
C CYS A 262 -0.40 -4.89 -8.85
N HIS A 263 -0.62 -4.72 -7.55
CA HIS A 263 -0.40 -3.48 -6.79
C HIS A 263 -0.11 -3.83 -5.33
N ARG A 264 0.13 -2.81 -4.50
CA ARG A 264 0.32 -2.97 -3.05
C ARG A 264 -0.72 -2.19 -2.27
N LEU A 265 -1.12 -2.74 -1.13
CA LEU A 265 -1.77 -2.02 -0.04
C LEU A 265 -0.77 -1.88 1.11
N ASP A 266 -0.97 -0.88 1.96
CA ASP A 266 -0.16 -0.74 3.18
C ASP A 266 -0.44 -1.90 4.14
N ARG A 267 0.52 -2.19 5.04
CA ARG A 267 0.42 -3.32 5.98
C ARG A 267 -0.90 -3.30 6.75
N LEU A 268 -1.26 -2.14 7.31
CA LEU A 268 -2.46 -1.95 8.15
C LEU A 268 -3.76 -1.80 7.35
N THR A 269 -3.69 -1.54 6.04
CA THR A 269 -4.87 -1.38 5.19
C THR A 269 -5.40 -2.75 4.80
N SER A 270 -6.70 -2.96 5.01
CA SER A 270 -7.42 -4.17 4.56
C SER A 270 -8.08 -3.95 3.20
N GLY A 271 -8.59 -5.02 2.59
CA GLY A 271 -9.43 -4.94 1.39
C GLY A 271 -8.83 -5.56 0.14
N ILE A 272 -9.37 -5.18 -1.02
CA ILE A 272 -9.08 -5.82 -2.29
C ILE A 272 -7.60 -5.72 -2.66
N LEU A 273 -7.01 -6.87 -2.95
CA LEU A 273 -5.68 -7.01 -3.50
C LEU A 273 -5.70 -7.98 -4.69
N CYS A 274 -5.21 -7.53 -5.84
CA CYS A 274 -5.21 -8.32 -7.07
C CYS A 274 -3.85 -9.00 -7.31
N PHE A 275 -3.89 -10.28 -7.68
CA PHE A 275 -2.74 -11.06 -8.09
C PHE A 275 -2.93 -11.62 -9.50
N GLY A 276 -1.88 -11.58 -10.32
CA GLY A 276 -1.81 -12.36 -11.55
C GLY A 276 -1.28 -13.76 -11.27
N LYS A 277 -1.99 -14.78 -11.76
CA LYS A 277 -1.56 -16.18 -11.74
C LYS A 277 -0.44 -16.43 -12.76
N THR A 278 -0.39 -15.63 -13.82
CA THR A 278 0.71 -15.58 -14.80
C THR A 278 1.46 -14.25 -14.72
N ALA A 279 2.69 -14.21 -15.25
CA ALA A 279 3.47 -12.97 -15.33
C ALA A 279 2.82 -11.94 -16.28
N GLN A 280 2.18 -12.43 -17.35
CA GLN A 280 1.48 -11.60 -18.32
C GLN A 280 0.26 -10.92 -17.68
N ALA A 281 -0.62 -11.70 -17.05
CA ALA A 281 -1.81 -11.17 -16.36
C ALA A 281 -1.45 -10.11 -15.31
N ALA A 282 -0.41 -10.38 -14.50
CA ALA A 282 0.08 -9.42 -13.51
C ALA A 282 0.54 -8.11 -14.16
N THR A 283 1.31 -8.21 -15.25
CA THR A 283 1.82 -7.04 -15.98
C THR A 283 0.68 -6.23 -16.59
N ASP A 284 -0.34 -6.89 -17.14
CA ASP A 284 -1.46 -6.23 -17.80
C ASP A 284 -2.33 -5.45 -16.81
N LEU A 285 -2.70 -6.06 -15.68
CA LEU A 285 -3.47 -5.37 -14.65
C LEU A 285 -2.65 -4.28 -13.95
N SER A 286 -1.35 -4.51 -13.69
CA SER A 286 -0.46 -3.45 -13.19
C SER A 286 -0.40 -2.26 -14.15
N ARG A 287 -0.36 -2.50 -15.46
CA ARG A 287 -0.35 -1.45 -16.49
C ARG A 287 -1.65 -0.65 -16.46
N GLN A 288 -2.81 -1.31 -16.37
CA GLN A 288 -4.12 -0.62 -16.27
C GLN A 288 -4.18 0.29 -15.03
N ILE A 289 -3.71 -0.20 -13.88
CA ILE A 289 -3.65 0.60 -12.64
C ILE A 289 -2.70 1.78 -12.79
N GLN A 290 -1.51 1.58 -13.37
CA GLN A 290 -0.52 2.65 -13.60
C GLN A 290 -1.03 3.70 -14.60
N ALA A 291 -1.75 3.26 -15.63
CA ALA A 291 -2.39 4.10 -16.64
C ALA A 291 -3.67 4.79 -16.13
N ARG A 292 -4.04 4.60 -14.85
CA ARG A 292 -5.26 5.15 -14.22
C ARG A 292 -6.56 4.73 -14.91
N MET A 293 -6.55 3.57 -15.56
CA MET A 293 -7.76 2.95 -16.14
C MET A 293 -8.61 2.24 -15.08
N VAL A 294 -8.09 2.08 -13.86
CA VAL A 294 -8.82 1.45 -12.75
C VAL A 294 -9.27 2.51 -11.75
N ARG A 295 -10.59 2.60 -11.55
CA ARG A 295 -11.19 3.40 -10.50
C ARG A 295 -11.10 2.62 -9.19
N LYS A 296 -10.63 3.30 -8.14
CA LYS A 296 -10.40 2.71 -6.83
C LYS A 296 -11.28 3.40 -5.81
N GLU A 297 -11.89 2.61 -4.96
CA GLU A 297 -12.79 3.08 -3.92
C GLU A 297 -12.36 2.52 -2.57
N TYR A 298 -12.32 3.39 -1.57
CA TYR A 298 -11.98 3.05 -0.21
C TYR A 298 -13.04 3.55 0.75
N VAL A 299 -13.10 2.97 1.94
CA VAL A 299 -13.86 3.47 3.08
C VAL A 299 -12.91 3.74 4.23
N ALA A 300 -13.13 4.84 4.94
CA ALA A 300 -12.36 5.26 6.09
C ALA A 300 -13.27 5.64 7.27
N ARG A 301 -12.85 5.36 8.51
CA ARG A 301 -13.46 5.91 9.72
C ARG A 301 -12.60 7.04 10.25
N VAL A 302 -13.16 8.24 10.29
CA VAL A 302 -12.44 9.47 10.63
C VAL A 302 -13.01 10.12 11.90
N ILE A 303 -12.18 10.86 12.61
CA ILE A 303 -12.58 11.58 13.83
C ILE A 303 -13.55 12.72 13.48
N GLY A 304 -14.62 12.87 14.24
CA GLY A 304 -15.54 14.00 14.15
C GLY A 304 -16.57 13.93 13.02
N HIS A 305 -17.30 15.03 12.85
CA HIS A 305 -18.35 15.18 11.84
C HIS A 305 -17.77 15.68 10.51
N PHE A 306 -17.51 14.75 9.58
CA PHE A 306 -17.00 15.09 8.25
C PHE A 306 -18.01 15.98 7.50
N PRO A 307 -17.58 16.90 6.62
CA PRO A 307 -18.51 17.77 5.91
C PRO A 307 -19.47 17.00 5.00
N ASP A 308 -20.63 17.61 4.75
CA ASP A 308 -21.61 17.10 3.79
C ASP A 308 -21.24 17.40 2.34
N GLY A 309 -21.81 16.60 1.44
CA GLY A 309 -21.51 16.68 0.02
C GLY A 309 -20.16 16.06 -0.33
N GLU A 310 -19.63 16.48 -1.48
CA GLU A 310 -18.35 16.00 -1.98
C GLU A 310 -17.24 16.98 -1.60
N VAL A 311 -16.21 16.44 -0.95
CA VAL A 311 -15.03 17.21 -0.53
C VAL A 311 -13.85 16.76 -1.38
N VAL A 312 -13.27 17.68 -2.14
CA VAL A 312 -12.09 17.42 -2.97
C VAL A 312 -10.85 17.93 -2.26
N CYS A 313 -9.86 17.05 -2.04
CA CYS A 313 -8.53 17.44 -1.58
C CYS A 313 -7.55 17.29 -2.74
N ASP A 314 -7.05 18.42 -3.22
CA ASP A 314 -6.03 18.51 -4.27
C ASP A 314 -4.76 19.12 -3.69
N GLN A 315 -4.04 18.29 -2.94
CA GLN A 315 -2.85 18.70 -2.22
C GLN A 315 -1.67 17.78 -2.57
N PRO A 316 -0.53 18.34 -3.03
CA PRO A 316 0.65 17.56 -3.38
C PRO A 316 1.30 16.90 -2.16
N LEU A 317 1.79 15.68 -2.33
CA LEU A 317 2.41 14.89 -1.27
C LEU A 317 3.92 14.71 -1.49
N LEU A 318 4.70 15.01 -0.46
CA LEU A 318 6.13 14.71 -0.40
C LEU A 318 6.41 13.60 0.63
N GLN A 319 7.30 12.68 0.27
CA GLN A 319 7.82 11.69 1.19
C GLN A 319 8.94 12.31 2.03
N ILE A 320 8.66 12.55 3.30
CA ILE A 320 9.58 13.23 4.23
C ILE A 320 10.59 12.22 4.78
N SER A 321 10.10 11.10 5.29
CA SER A 321 10.95 10.05 5.87
C SER A 321 10.50 8.68 5.39
N PRO A 322 11.25 8.05 4.46
CA PRO A 322 11.01 6.67 4.08
C PRO A 322 11.11 5.70 5.26
N ARG A 323 11.99 6.00 6.24
CA ARG A 323 12.20 5.18 7.45
C ARG A 323 10.95 5.12 8.32
N LEU A 324 10.32 6.27 8.53
CA LEU A 324 9.12 6.39 9.36
C LEU A 324 7.83 6.16 8.57
N GLY A 325 7.91 6.01 7.25
CA GLY A 325 6.74 6.02 6.38
C GLY A 325 5.98 7.36 6.44
N LEU A 326 6.66 8.46 6.75
CA LEU A 326 6.04 9.77 6.91
C LEU A 326 5.95 10.50 5.56
N ASN A 327 4.72 10.86 5.18
CA ASN A 327 4.43 11.73 4.04
C ASN A 327 3.67 12.96 4.53
N ARG A 328 3.90 14.11 3.91
CA ARG A 328 3.25 15.38 4.27
C ARG A 328 2.81 16.14 3.03
N VAL A 329 1.83 17.03 3.21
CA VAL A 329 1.48 18.01 2.18
C VAL A 329 2.60 19.03 2.05
N ARG A 330 3.13 19.17 0.84
CA ARG A 330 4.21 20.11 0.53
C ARG A 330 4.08 20.61 -0.89
N ALA A 331 4.30 21.91 -1.10
CA ALA A 331 4.20 22.52 -2.43
C ALA A 331 5.13 21.88 -3.48
N ASN A 332 6.30 21.38 -3.08
CA ASN A 332 7.24 20.65 -3.94
C ASN A 332 6.96 19.12 -4.02
N GLY A 333 5.84 18.67 -3.45
CA GLY A 333 5.39 17.30 -3.49
C GLY A 333 4.85 16.87 -4.85
N LYS A 334 4.58 15.58 -4.99
CA LYS A 334 3.96 15.03 -6.20
C LYS A 334 2.46 15.28 -6.15
N PHE A 335 1.89 15.71 -7.28
CA PHE A 335 0.45 15.91 -7.44
C PHE A 335 -0.35 14.70 -6.93
N ALA A 336 -1.39 15.00 -6.14
CA ALA A 336 -2.30 14.02 -5.59
C ALA A 336 -3.70 14.62 -5.38
N ARG A 337 -4.72 13.92 -5.88
CA ARG A 337 -6.13 14.34 -5.77
C ARG A 337 -6.99 13.19 -5.26
N THR A 338 -7.85 13.48 -4.28
CA THR A 338 -8.80 12.54 -3.69
C THR A 338 -10.16 13.20 -3.52
N VAL A 339 -11.22 12.49 -3.89
CA VAL A 339 -12.61 12.90 -3.62
C VAL A 339 -13.14 12.13 -2.42
N PHE A 340 -13.76 12.82 -1.48
CA PHE A 340 -14.34 12.26 -0.28
C PHE A 340 -15.85 12.54 -0.23
N LYS A 341 -16.61 11.58 0.28
CA LYS A 341 -18.04 11.74 0.55
C LYS A 341 -18.40 11.06 1.86
N ARG A 342 -19.02 11.79 2.77
CA ARG A 342 -19.53 11.22 4.02
C ARG A 342 -20.68 10.24 3.71
N LEU A 343 -20.61 9.05 4.29
CA LEU A 343 -21.67 8.04 4.24
C LEU A 343 -22.54 8.07 5.49
N ALA A 344 -21.92 8.25 6.65
CA ALA A 344 -22.61 8.36 7.93
C ALA A 344 -21.79 9.17 8.93
N TYR A 345 -22.45 9.73 9.94
CA TYR A 345 -21.84 10.26 11.15
C TYR A 345 -22.51 9.63 12.36
N TYR A 346 -21.70 9.29 13.36
CA TYR A 346 -22.14 8.75 14.62
C TYR A 346 -21.64 9.64 15.76
N PRO A 347 -22.54 10.23 16.56
CA PRO A 347 -22.17 11.06 17.71
C PRO A 347 -21.45 10.22 18.79
N PRO A 348 -20.74 10.87 19.72
CA PRO A 348 -20.16 10.18 20.88
C PRO A 348 -21.28 9.50 21.71
N PRO A 349 -20.96 8.42 22.45
CA PRO A 349 -21.90 7.82 23.39
C PRO A 349 -22.39 8.85 24.42
N LEU A 350 -23.65 8.71 24.85
CA LEU A 350 -24.31 9.63 25.79
C LEU A 350 -23.63 9.70 27.17
N SER A 351 -22.74 8.76 27.51
CA SER A 351 -21.94 8.80 28.75
C SER A 351 -20.87 9.90 28.76
N ASP A 352 -20.48 10.43 27.61
CA ASP A 352 -19.52 11.56 27.46
C ASP A 352 -20.23 12.93 27.39
N VAL A 353 -21.55 12.93 27.59
CA VAL A 353 -22.37 14.11 27.80
C VAL A 353 -22.67 14.12 29.28
N ASP A 354 -22.03 15.03 30.03
CA ASP A 354 -22.27 15.22 31.46
C ASP A 354 -23.75 15.00 31.81
N GLY A 355 -24.01 13.96 32.60
CA GLY A 355 -25.33 13.61 33.08
C GLY A 355 -25.81 14.65 34.10
N GLY A 356 -26.39 15.74 33.61
CA GLY A 356 -27.21 16.69 34.38
C GLY A 356 -28.48 17.04 33.58
N PRO A 357 -29.64 17.19 34.24
CA PRO A 357 -30.88 17.49 33.53
C PRO A 357 -30.87 18.93 33.03
N GLU A 358 -31.47 19.14 31.85
CA GLU A 358 -31.59 20.40 31.09
C GLU A 358 -30.30 20.89 30.41
N GLN A 359 -30.31 20.88 29.07
CA GLN A 359 -29.36 21.65 28.27
C GLN A 359 -29.56 23.13 28.58
N ARG A 360 -28.77 23.67 29.51
CA ARG A 360 -28.61 25.11 29.67
C ARG A 360 -28.12 25.66 28.33
N PRO A 361 -28.75 26.70 27.75
CA PRO A 361 -28.18 27.37 26.60
C PRO A 361 -26.78 27.87 26.97
N LYS A 362 -25.78 27.41 26.20
CA LYS A 362 -24.36 27.73 26.41
C LYS A 362 -24.19 29.24 26.46
N THR A 363 -23.38 29.72 27.40
CA THR A 363 -23.09 31.16 27.46
C THR A 363 -22.25 31.57 26.25
N PRO A 364 -22.27 32.86 25.85
CA PRO A 364 -21.40 33.37 24.79
C PRO A 364 -19.90 33.11 25.05
N GLU A 365 -19.50 33.05 26.32
CA GLU A 365 -18.12 32.71 26.73
C GLU A 365 -17.79 31.23 26.51
N GLU A 366 -18.70 30.29 26.82
CA GLU A 366 -18.52 28.86 26.54
C GLU A 366 -18.49 28.57 25.03
N ALA A 367 -19.30 29.29 24.25
CA ALA A 367 -19.27 29.21 22.79
C ALA A 367 -17.95 29.75 22.20
N ALA A 368 -17.42 30.85 22.76
CA ALA A 368 -16.13 31.42 22.36
C ALA A 368 -14.93 30.55 22.79
N ASP A 369 -15.01 29.88 23.95
CA ASP A 369 -13.98 28.96 24.45
C ASP A 369 -13.99 27.63 23.65
N GLU A 370 -15.15 27.16 23.17
CA GLU A 370 -15.23 26.07 22.17
C GLU A 370 -14.70 26.49 20.78
N GLU A 371 -14.93 27.75 20.37
CA GLU A 371 -14.36 28.33 19.15
C GLU A 371 -12.83 28.47 19.23
N GLN A 372 -12.28 28.65 20.45
CA GLN A 372 -10.85 28.62 20.75
C GLN A 372 -10.27 27.19 20.95
N ARG A 373 -11.14 26.15 21.05
CA ARG A 373 -10.74 24.74 21.21
C ARG A 373 -11.41 23.86 20.16
N PRO A 374 -11.03 23.96 18.88
CA PRO A 374 -11.67 23.24 17.76
C PRO A 374 -11.62 21.70 17.89
N TRP A 375 -10.77 21.14 18.75
CA TRP A 375 -10.73 19.70 19.04
C TRP A 375 -11.91 19.22 19.90
N THR A 376 -12.53 20.08 20.71
CA THR A 376 -13.72 19.77 21.52
C THR A 376 -14.97 19.56 20.65
N ALA A 377 -14.97 20.12 19.43
CA ALA A 377 -16.05 20.02 18.46
C ALA A 377 -16.00 18.72 17.63
N LYS A 378 -14.91 17.95 17.66
CA LYS A 378 -14.75 16.71 16.88
C LYS A 378 -15.13 15.46 17.67
N LYS A 379 -16.23 15.52 18.41
CA LYS A 379 -16.79 14.33 19.07
C LYS A 379 -17.39 13.38 18.03
N GLY A 380 -17.45 12.09 18.35
CA GLY A 380 -17.99 11.08 17.44
C GLY A 380 -17.04 10.75 16.27
N TYR A 381 -17.58 10.07 15.26
CA TYR A 381 -16.82 9.68 14.08
C TYR A 381 -17.69 9.64 12.83
N SER A 382 -17.06 9.76 11.66
CA SER A 382 -17.73 9.62 10.37
C SER A 382 -17.19 8.43 9.58
N ILE A 383 -18.06 7.79 8.80
CA ILE A 383 -17.67 6.84 7.76
C ILE A 383 -17.61 7.60 6.44
N VAL A 384 -16.46 7.56 5.78
CA VAL A 384 -16.17 8.37 4.59
C VAL A 384 -15.77 7.46 3.44
N ARG A 385 -16.46 7.61 2.31
CA ARG A 385 -16.09 7.04 1.02
C ARG A 385 -14.98 7.88 0.41
N CYS A 386 -13.90 7.23 -0.05
CA CYS A 386 -12.70 7.90 -0.56
C CYS A 386 -12.37 7.38 -1.96
N LEU A 387 -12.21 8.28 -2.93
CA LEU A 387 -11.88 7.98 -4.32
C LEU A 387 -10.57 8.68 -4.69
N PRO A 388 -9.42 8.00 -4.52
CA PRO A 388 -8.13 8.55 -4.93
C PRO A 388 -7.97 8.46 -6.46
N LEU A 389 -7.87 9.62 -7.12
CA LEU A 389 -7.61 9.71 -8.56
C LEU A 389 -6.14 9.46 -8.90
N THR A 390 -5.27 9.63 -7.92
CA THR A 390 -3.84 9.29 -7.97
C THR A 390 -3.53 8.09 -7.06
N GLY A 391 -2.26 7.71 -6.95
CA GLY A 391 -1.83 6.55 -6.15
C GLY A 391 -0.55 6.81 -5.39
N ARG A 392 -0.49 7.88 -4.59
CA ARG A 392 0.67 8.18 -3.73
C ARG A 392 0.59 7.36 -2.45
N THR A 393 1.75 7.02 -1.87
CA THR A 393 1.82 6.35 -0.57
C THR A 393 1.12 7.20 0.49
N HIS A 394 0.30 6.58 1.35
CA HIS A 394 -0.46 7.24 2.41
C HIS A 394 -1.40 8.38 1.95
N GLN A 395 -1.73 8.48 0.65
CA GLN A 395 -2.49 9.60 0.09
C GLN A 395 -3.78 9.91 0.86
N ILE A 396 -4.64 8.91 1.03
CA ILE A 396 -5.92 9.07 1.74
C ILE A 396 -5.69 9.53 3.19
N ARG A 397 -4.71 8.92 3.87
CA ARG A 397 -4.39 9.19 5.28
C ARG A 397 -3.96 10.64 5.49
N VAL A 398 -3.03 11.12 4.66
CA VAL A 398 -2.50 12.49 4.71
C VAL A 398 -3.55 13.51 4.28
N HIS A 399 -4.32 13.24 3.22
CA HIS A 399 -5.39 14.15 2.79
C HIS A 399 -6.48 14.30 3.85
N LEU A 400 -6.90 13.21 4.48
CA LEU A 400 -7.87 13.24 5.57
C LEU A 400 -7.33 14.00 6.79
N GLN A 401 -6.06 13.80 7.15
CA GLN A 401 -5.39 14.57 8.19
C GLN A 401 -5.35 16.06 7.86
N PHE A 402 -4.91 16.42 6.64
CA PHE A 402 -4.81 17.81 6.19
C PHE A 402 -6.17 18.51 6.22
N LEU A 403 -7.26 17.81 5.87
CA LEU A 403 -8.62 18.32 6.00
C LEU A 403 -9.09 18.45 7.47
N GLY A 404 -8.30 17.98 8.43
CA GLY A 404 -8.61 17.99 9.86
C GLY A 404 -9.41 16.78 10.35
N TYR A 405 -9.60 15.75 9.52
CA TYR A 405 -10.38 14.55 9.84
C TYR A 405 -9.52 13.29 9.67
N PRO A 406 -8.40 13.13 10.42
CA PRO A 406 -7.55 11.96 10.28
C PRO A 406 -8.32 10.68 10.60
N ILE A 407 -7.85 9.55 10.04
CA ILE A 407 -8.38 8.23 10.35
C ILE A 407 -8.18 7.96 11.84
N GLN A 408 -9.25 7.56 12.53
CA GLN A 408 -9.30 7.62 14.00
C GLN A 408 -8.20 6.81 14.70
N ASN A 409 -7.89 5.62 14.21
CA ASN A 409 -6.85 4.77 14.79
C ASN A 409 -5.52 4.86 14.03
N ASP A 410 -5.26 5.97 13.31
CA ASP A 410 -4.01 6.13 12.57
C ASP A 410 -2.82 6.42 13.50
N PRO A 411 -1.84 5.52 13.62
CA PRO A 411 -0.75 5.69 14.59
C PRO A 411 0.22 6.82 14.23
N ILE A 412 0.23 7.24 12.96
CA ILE A 412 1.10 8.32 12.47
C ILE A 412 0.33 9.63 12.47
N TYR A 413 -0.82 9.68 11.80
CA TYR A 413 -1.47 10.94 11.44
C TYR A 413 -2.59 11.38 12.41
N ALA A 414 -3.05 10.51 13.30
CA ALA A 414 -4.05 10.83 14.33
C ALA A 414 -3.41 10.93 15.73
N ASN A 415 -2.15 11.34 15.80
CA ASN A 415 -1.37 11.34 17.03
C ASN A 415 -1.11 12.77 17.55
N GLN A 416 -1.80 13.15 18.62
CA GLN A 416 -1.68 14.50 19.20
C GLN A 416 -0.30 14.82 19.76
N ARG A 417 0.46 13.83 20.24
CA ARG A 417 1.83 14.06 20.76
C ARG A 417 2.79 14.47 19.64
N VAL A 418 2.54 13.97 18.44
CA VAL A 418 3.33 14.29 17.25
C VAL A 418 2.87 15.62 16.65
N TRP A 419 1.56 15.74 16.39
CA TRP A 419 0.98 16.80 15.56
C TRP A 419 0.30 17.95 16.33
N GLY A 420 0.28 17.90 17.65
CA GLY A 420 -0.47 18.84 18.48
C GLY A 420 -1.99 18.66 18.41
N PHE A 421 -2.72 19.60 19.00
CA PHE A 421 -4.18 19.54 19.12
C PHE A 421 -4.92 19.64 17.77
N ASP A 422 -4.33 20.34 16.80
CA ASP A 422 -4.91 20.49 15.46
C ASP A 422 -4.69 19.26 14.56
N LEU A 423 -3.91 18.27 15.02
CA LEU A 423 -3.65 17.02 14.31
C LEU A 423 -3.12 17.21 12.88
N GLY A 424 -2.40 18.30 12.62
CA GLY A 424 -1.86 18.60 11.28
C GLY A 424 -2.91 19.11 10.27
N CYS A 425 -4.06 19.60 10.75
CA CYS A 425 -5.04 20.27 9.91
C CYS A 425 -4.41 21.49 9.20
N ASN A 426 -4.58 21.57 7.87
CA ASN A 426 -4.00 22.59 7.00
C ASN A 426 -2.48 22.78 7.15
N ASP A 427 -1.76 21.78 7.65
CA ASP A 427 -0.31 21.86 7.83
C ASP A 427 0.41 21.72 6.48
N ASP A 428 0.85 22.86 5.96
CA ASP A 428 1.68 22.99 4.76
C ASP A 428 3.19 22.93 5.05
N GLY A 429 3.56 22.79 6.33
CA GLY A 429 4.93 22.77 6.82
C GLY A 429 5.44 24.06 7.45
N THR A 430 4.65 25.12 7.53
CA THR A 430 5.09 26.36 8.20
C THR A 430 5.06 26.28 9.72
N THR A 431 4.13 25.50 10.28
CA THR A 431 3.89 25.45 11.73
C THR A 431 4.81 24.44 12.42
N HIS A 432 5.02 23.28 11.81
CA HIS A 432 5.86 22.21 12.34
C HIS A 432 6.93 21.81 11.33
N THR A 433 8.20 21.95 11.69
CA THR A 433 9.30 21.51 10.82
C THR A 433 9.29 20.00 10.64
N ASP A 434 9.89 19.52 9.54
CA ASP A 434 9.97 18.08 9.26
C ASP A 434 10.82 17.35 10.31
N GLU A 435 11.92 17.97 10.75
CA GLU A 435 12.84 17.43 11.75
C GLU A 435 12.17 17.24 13.11
N ASP A 436 11.34 18.18 13.54
CA ASP A 436 10.64 18.11 14.83
C ASP A 436 9.62 16.95 14.84
N ILE A 437 8.78 16.86 13.81
CA ILE A 437 7.81 15.77 13.64
C ILE A 437 8.52 14.40 13.57
N MET A 438 9.62 14.31 12.82
CA MET A 438 10.42 13.08 12.75
C MET A 438 10.99 12.69 14.12
N SER A 439 11.50 13.65 14.89
CA SER A 439 12.07 13.38 16.22
C SER A 439 11.03 12.86 17.20
N ARG A 440 9.80 13.39 17.14
CA ARG A 440 8.68 12.94 17.99
C ARG A 440 8.23 11.53 17.59
N LEU A 441 8.11 11.26 16.30
CA LEU A 441 7.75 9.93 15.78
C LEU A 441 8.80 8.87 16.10
N GLU A 442 10.10 9.19 16.07
CA GLU A 442 11.17 8.23 16.36
C GLU A 442 11.19 7.72 17.82
N LYS A 443 10.60 8.46 18.76
CA LYS A 443 10.44 8.04 20.16
C LYS A 443 9.31 7.01 20.33
N MET A 444 8.33 7.04 19.42
CA MET A 444 7.17 6.14 19.45
C MET A 444 7.55 4.75 18.92
N GLY A 445 7.11 3.70 19.62
CA GLY A 445 7.46 2.29 19.36
C GLY A 445 8.80 1.83 19.95
N LYS A 446 9.58 2.74 20.57
CA LYS A 446 10.83 2.41 21.29
C LYS A 446 10.69 2.61 22.79
N GLU A 447 10.32 3.82 23.18
CA GLU A 447 10.19 4.25 24.58
C GLU A 447 8.71 4.49 24.94
N GLU A 448 7.92 4.95 23.97
CA GLU A 448 6.50 5.27 24.13
C GLU A 448 5.62 4.47 23.16
N VAL A 449 4.37 4.18 23.53
CA VAL A 449 3.40 3.52 22.63
C VAL A 449 2.80 4.56 21.68
N ALA A 450 2.56 4.19 20.41
CA ALA A 450 1.84 5.04 19.46
C ALA A 450 0.41 5.29 19.97
N ASP A 451 0.10 6.55 20.28
CA ASP A 451 -1.19 6.97 20.82
C ASP A 451 -2.04 7.55 19.68
N ALA A 452 -2.94 6.74 19.11
CA ALA A 452 -3.94 7.23 18.18
C ALA A 452 -5.13 7.76 18.98
N VAL A 453 -5.59 8.98 18.71
CA VAL A 453 -6.63 9.63 19.53
C VAL A 453 -7.93 8.83 19.47
N ALA A 454 -8.18 8.06 20.52
CA ALA A 454 -9.48 7.54 20.86
C ALA A 454 -9.83 8.09 22.24
N TYR A 455 -10.67 9.12 22.27
CA TYR A 455 -11.45 9.41 23.47
C TYR A 455 -12.30 8.17 23.75
N HIS A 456 -11.85 7.24 24.58
CA HIS A 456 -12.63 6.22 25.30
C HIS A 456 -11.79 5.69 26.47
N GLU A 457 -12.28 5.94 27.69
CA GLU A 457 -11.84 5.47 29.02
C GLU A 457 -10.32 5.25 29.22
N GLU A 458 -9.70 6.03 30.11
CA GLU A 458 -8.28 5.86 30.52
C GLU A 458 -7.91 4.40 30.86
N MET A 459 -8.87 3.60 31.33
CA MET A 459 -8.69 2.16 31.58
C MET A 459 -8.47 1.32 30.31
N VAL A 460 -9.16 1.61 29.21
CA VAL A 460 -9.03 0.94 27.91
C VAL A 460 -7.71 1.33 27.24
N ASP A 461 -7.34 2.61 27.31
CA ASP A 461 -6.03 3.08 26.85
C ASP A 461 -4.86 2.46 27.63
N LEU A 462 -4.98 2.38 28.97
CA LEU A 462 -4.00 1.69 29.80
C LEU A 462 -3.95 0.18 29.52
N TYR A 463 -5.07 -0.42 29.13
CA TYR A 463 -5.13 -1.82 28.69
C TYR A 463 -4.41 -2.02 27.35
N HIS A 464 -4.68 -1.20 26.34
CA HIS A 464 -4.03 -1.27 25.02
C HIS A 464 -2.54 -0.91 25.09
N LYS A 465 -2.14 0.07 25.91
CA LYS A 465 -0.73 0.41 26.19
C LYS A 465 0.04 -0.76 26.82
N ARG A 466 -0.61 -1.61 27.60
CA ARG A 466 0.00 -2.84 28.16
C ARG A 466 0.21 -3.93 27.11
N ARG A 467 -0.62 -3.98 26.06
CA ARG A 467 -0.59 -4.98 24.99
C ARG A 467 0.08 -4.52 23.68
N ALA A 468 0.71 -3.35 23.66
CA ALA A 468 1.37 -2.83 22.46
C ALA A 468 2.77 -3.46 22.23
N GLU A 469 3.22 -3.51 20.97
CA GLU A 469 4.56 -3.96 20.57
C GLU A 469 5.62 -3.02 21.19
N LYS A 470 6.42 -3.55 22.12
CA LYS A 470 7.55 -2.84 22.74
C LYS A 470 8.69 -3.80 23.00
N LEU A 471 9.88 -3.28 23.27
CA LEU A 471 11.02 -4.10 23.68
C LEU A 471 10.66 -4.85 24.97
N SER A 472 10.76 -6.18 24.95
CA SER A 472 10.45 -7.02 26.12
C SER A 472 11.53 -6.98 27.18
N GLY A 473 12.74 -6.53 26.83
CA GLY A 473 13.95 -6.64 27.66
C GLY A 473 14.64 -8.00 27.54
N GLU A 474 14.04 -8.95 26.82
CA GLU A 474 14.63 -10.26 26.55
C GLU A 474 15.49 -10.23 25.30
N LEU A 475 16.53 -11.07 25.27
CA LEU A 475 17.40 -11.25 24.12
C LEU A 475 17.20 -12.64 23.52
N CYS A 476 17.28 -12.73 22.20
CA CYS A 476 17.31 -14.01 21.52
C CYS A 476 18.53 -14.82 21.96
N LYS A 477 18.31 -16.06 22.44
CA LYS A 477 19.36 -16.99 22.88
C LYS A 477 20.40 -17.33 21.80
N THR A 478 20.07 -17.15 20.52
CA THR A 478 20.91 -17.53 19.38
C THR A 478 21.74 -16.37 18.83
N CYS A 479 21.20 -15.15 18.87
CA CYS A 479 21.82 -14.01 18.18
C CYS A 479 21.80 -12.70 18.99
N ASP A 480 21.43 -12.76 20.28
CA ASP A 480 21.37 -11.65 21.23
C ASP A 480 20.51 -10.46 20.76
N THR A 481 19.60 -10.71 19.81
CA THR A 481 18.70 -9.69 19.29
C THR A 481 17.65 -9.34 20.34
N PRO A 482 17.44 -8.06 20.68
CA PRO A 482 16.33 -7.65 21.53
C PRO A 482 14.98 -8.09 20.93
N LEU A 483 14.19 -8.77 21.75
CA LEU A 483 12.87 -9.25 21.37
C LEU A 483 11.81 -8.21 21.68
N TYR A 484 10.72 -8.26 20.91
CA TYR A 484 9.55 -7.41 21.10
C TYR A 484 8.41 -8.27 21.64
N THR A 485 7.54 -7.65 22.43
CA THR A 485 6.25 -8.25 22.82
C THR A 485 5.33 -8.39 21.60
N ASP A 486 4.33 -9.26 21.72
CA ASP A 486 3.30 -9.38 20.69
C ASP A 486 2.58 -8.04 20.48
N PRO A 487 2.22 -7.70 19.22
CA PRO A 487 1.47 -6.49 18.92
C PRO A 487 0.02 -6.58 19.41
N GLY A 488 -0.57 -5.45 19.77
CA GLY A 488 -1.99 -5.37 20.10
C GLY A 488 -2.88 -5.27 18.86
N ASP A 489 -4.17 -5.60 18.99
CA ASP A 489 -5.14 -5.52 17.88
C ASP A 489 -5.22 -4.12 17.25
N GLN A 490 -5.04 -3.09 18.07
CA GLN A 490 -5.02 -1.69 17.63
C GLN A 490 -3.82 -1.36 16.72
N GLU A 491 -2.73 -2.12 16.79
CA GLU A 491 -1.52 -1.95 15.96
C GLU A 491 -1.50 -2.83 14.71
N LEU A 492 -2.50 -3.72 14.60
CA LEU A 492 -2.70 -4.61 13.46
C LEU A 492 -3.78 -4.12 12.51
N SER A 493 -4.50 -3.06 12.85
CA SER A 493 -5.56 -2.52 12.02
C SER A 493 -5.44 -1.03 11.78
N LEU A 494 -5.92 -0.59 10.63
CA LEU A 494 -6.22 0.80 10.32
C LEU A 494 -7.66 0.83 9.81
N PHE A 495 -8.45 1.80 10.24
CA PHE A 495 -9.82 2.00 9.75
C PHE A 495 -9.81 2.66 8.37
N LEU A 496 -9.14 1.98 7.45
CA LEU A 496 -9.06 2.25 6.04
C LEU A 496 -9.13 0.91 5.30
N HIS A 497 -10.11 0.78 4.41
CA HIS A 497 -10.40 -0.44 3.67
C HIS A 497 -10.49 -0.17 2.18
N SER A 498 -9.77 -0.94 1.38
CA SER A 498 -9.85 -0.96 -0.08
C SER A 498 -11.11 -1.72 -0.49
N LEU A 499 -12.18 -0.99 -0.80
CA LEU A 499 -13.52 -1.57 -0.97
C LEU A 499 -13.75 -2.12 -2.37
N ARG A 500 -13.42 -1.35 -3.42
CA ARG A 500 -13.78 -1.70 -4.79
C ARG A 500 -12.75 -1.22 -5.79
N TYR A 501 -12.42 -2.09 -6.73
CA TYR A 501 -11.63 -1.78 -7.92
C TYR A 501 -12.49 -2.08 -9.13
N GLU A 502 -12.59 -1.12 -10.05
CA GLU A 502 -13.46 -1.20 -11.21
C GLU A 502 -12.75 -0.62 -12.43
N ASP A 503 -12.83 -1.32 -13.55
CA ASP A 503 -12.35 -0.78 -14.81
C ASP A 503 -13.14 0.47 -15.22
N SER A 504 -12.45 1.47 -15.75
CA SER A 504 -13.05 2.71 -16.23
C SER A 504 -14.07 2.50 -17.35
N GLY A 505 -13.88 1.48 -18.19
CA GLY A 505 -14.83 1.03 -19.22
C GLY A 505 -15.93 0.11 -18.69
N GLY A 506 -15.87 -0.30 -17.42
CA GLY A 506 -16.88 -1.15 -16.78
C GLY A 506 -16.79 -2.63 -17.16
N GLU A 507 -15.71 -3.08 -17.80
CA GLU A 507 -15.54 -4.48 -18.22
C GLU A 507 -15.49 -5.44 -17.02
N TRP A 508 -14.94 -4.98 -15.89
CA TRP A 508 -14.86 -5.74 -14.66
C TRP A 508 -14.97 -4.84 -13.43
N SER A 509 -15.50 -5.41 -12.34
CA SER A 509 -15.61 -4.77 -11.03
C SER A 509 -15.46 -5.83 -9.95
N TYR A 510 -14.53 -5.63 -9.02
CA TYR A 510 -14.38 -6.44 -7.82
C TYR A 510 -14.72 -5.60 -6.60
N CYS A 511 -15.50 -6.16 -5.67
CA CYS A 511 -15.92 -5.50 -4.43
C CYS A 511 -15.71 -6.46 -3.24
N SER A 512 -15.09 -5.98 -2.18
CA SER A 512 -15.05 -6.67 -0.89
C SER A 512 -16.33 -6.36 -0.08
N PRO A 513 -16.66 -7.17 0.94
CA PRO A 513 -17.64 -6.78 1.94
C PRO A 513 -17.13 -5.58 2.77
N LEU A 514 -18.06 -4.79 3.32
CA LEU A 514 -17.72 -3.75 4.28
C LEU A 514 -17.09 -4.37 5.55
N PRO A 515 -16.02 -3.78 6.09
CA PRO A 515 -15.45 -4.26 7.34
C PRO A 515 -16.38 -3.95 8.53
N PRO A 516 -16.33 -4.75 9.62
CA PRO A 516 -17.24 -4.59 10.76
C PRO A 516 -17.25 -3.18 11.37
N TRP A 517 -16.09 -2.51 11.42
CA TRP A 517 -15.97 -1.16 11.97
C TRP A 517 -16.64 -0.06 11.12
N ALA A 518 -16.99 -0.37 9.86
CA ALA A 518 -17.68 0.55 8.96
C ALA A 518 -19.20 0.36 8.94
N LEU A 519 -19.70 -0.72 9.56
CA LEU A 519 -21.12 -0.99 9.68
C LEU A 519 -21.76 -0.09 10.75
N PRO A 520 -23.05 0.23 10.63
CA PRO A 520 -23.74 1.00 11.65
C PRO A 520 -23.71 0.32 13.02
N PRO A 521 -23.52 1.08 14.11
CA PRO A 521 -23.76 0.59 15.46
C PRO A 521 -25.19 0.09 15.64
N SER A 522 -25.39 -0.79 16.63
CA SER A 522 -26.72 -1.31 16.97
C SER A 522 -27.69 -0.17 17.26
N GLY A 523 -28.86 -0.19 16.61
CA GLY A 523 -29.90 0.84 16.76
C GLY A 523 -29.67 2.12 15.96
N MET A 524 -28.57 2.25 15.21
CA MET A 524 -28.31 3.40 14.33
C MET A 524 -28.45 3.02 12.86
N SER A 525 -28.85 3.98 12.03
CA SER A 525 -28.87 3.82 10.57
C SER A 525 -27.49 4.10 9.97
N GLY A 526 -27.16 3.46 8.85
CA GLY A 526 -25.87 3.67 8.19
C GLY A 526 -25.62 2.75 7.01
N PRO A 527 -24.41 2.79 6.43
CA PRO A 527 -24.07 2.00 5.26
C PRO A 527 -23.97 0.52 5.62
N THR A 528 -24.88 -0.28 5.07
CA THR A 528 -24.79 -1.76 5.07
C THR A 528 -24.29 -2.31 3.73
N ALA A 529 -24.36 -1.47 2.68
CA ALA A 529 -23.74 -1.66 1.38
C ALA A 529 -23.31 -0.29 0.85
N VAL A 530 -22.37 -0.26 -0.09
CA VAL A 530 -22.00 0.97 -0.80
C VAL A 530 -22.52 0.88 -2.23
N GLY A 531 -23.23 1.93 -2.68
CA GLY A 531 -23.79 2.03 -4.02
C GLY A 531 -22.73 1.94 -5.12
N GLY A 532 -23.16 2.02 -6.38
CA GLY A 532 -22.25 1.97 -7.54
C GLY A 532 -21.26 3.14 -7.58
N LEU A 533 -20.23 3.05 -8.44
CA LEU A 533 -19.31 4.17 -8.64
C LEU A 533 -19.95 5.39 -9.31
N GLY A 534 -21.03 5.19 -10.06
CA GLY A 534 -21.69 6.24 -10.86
C GLY A 534 -22.18 7.45 -10.06
N GLU A 535 -22.44 7.29 -8.77
CA GLU A 535 -22.96 8.35 -7.88
C GLU A 535 -21.93 9.44 -7.49
N LEU A 536 -20.65 9.28 -7.87
CA LEU A 536 -19.54 10.19 -7.54
C LEU A 536 -18.69 10.61 -8.74
N VAL A 537 -18.95 10.05 -9.92
CA VAL A 537 -18.13 10.30 -11.12
C VAL A 537 -18.44 11.66 -11.76
N GLU A 538 -19.61 12.26 -11.48
CA GLU A 538 -19.99 13.57 -12.02
C GLU A 538 -18.99 14.67 -11.64
N ALA A 539 -18.49 14.73 -10.40
CA ALA A 539 -17.54 15.77 -9.98
C ALA A 539 -16.09 15.57 -10.47
N VAL A 540 -15.80 14.43 -11.11
CA VAL A 540 -14.48 14.14 -11.71
C VAL A 540 -14.46 14.56 -13.19
N LYS A 541 -15.62 14.78 -13.82
CA LYS A 541 -15.73 15.08 -15.25
C LYS A 541 -15.29 16.49 -15.64
N ASP A 542 -15.27 17.44 -14.69
CA ASP A 542 -15.13 18.86 -15.03
C ASP A 542 -13.70 19.41 -15.05
N ASP A 543 -12.67 18.63 -14.70
CA ASP A 543 -11.27 19.05 -14.84
C ASP A 543 -10.48 18.00 -15.63
N PRO A 544 -10.00 18.29 -16.86
CA PRO A 544 -8.99 17.45 -17.47
C PRO A 544 -7.76 17.46 -16.57
N ILE A 545 -7.43 16.30 -16.00
CA ILE A 545 -6.16 16.08 -15.30
C ILE A 545 -5.07 16.35 -16.34
N ASP A 546 -4.39 17.50 -16.25
CA ASP A 546 -3.29 17.80 -17.15
C ASP A 546 -2.18 16.77 -16.91
N LEU A 547 -1.97 15.89 -17.88
CA LEU A 547 -1.08 14.72 -17.78
C LEU A 547 0.40 15.07 -18.03
N THR A 548 0.78 16.35 -17.93
CA THR A 548 2.11 16.81 -18.29
C THR A 548 2.80 17.63 -17.18
N SER A 549 3.16 16.99 -16.07
CA SER A 549 4.16 17.52 -15.13
C SER A 549 4.87 16.44 -14.33
#